data_AF-A0A2G1X2D5-F1
#
_entry.id   AF-A0A2G1X2D5-F1
#
_cell.length_a   1.000
_cell.length_b   1.000
_cell.length_c   1.000
_cell.angle_alpha   90.00
_cell.angle_beta   90.00
_cell.angle_gamma   90.00
#
_symmetry.space_group_name_H-M   'P 1'
#
loop_
_entity.id
_entity.type
_entity.pdbx_description
1 polymer ?
#
loop_
_entity_poly.entity_id
_entity_poly.type
_entity_poly.pdbx_seq_one_letter_code
_entity_poly.pdbx_strand_id
1 'polypeptide(L)' 'MWHHVVGVYDGNDEQVLYVDGGAENSTIADGGTASTTANFQMGDREDGDYAYQGDLDDVRFYDKALSSTEVSNLYNTGAI' A
#
# COMPACT_ATOMS: atom_id res chain seq x y z
N MET A 1 -4.95 14.40 -10.68
CA MET A 1 -6.09 13.96 -9.85
C MET A 1 -5.48 13.15 -8.72
N TRP A 2 -5.95 13.32 -7.48
CA TRP A 2 -5.48 12.51 -6.36
C TRP A 2 -6.13 11.13 -6.42
N HIS A 3 -5.36 10.10 -6.07
CA HIS A 3 -5.83 8.73 -5.92
C HIS A 3 -5.40 8.20 -4.56
N HIS A 4 -6.26 7.40 -3.95
CA HIS A 4 -5.94 6.70 -2.71
C HIS A 4 -5.53 5.27 -3.02
N VAL A 5 -4.30 4.91 -2.67
CA VAL A 5 -3.73 3.60 -2.97
C VAL A 5 -3.38 2.87 -1.67
N VAL A 6 -3.82 1.62 -1.54
CA VAL A 6 -3.49 0.76 -0.38
C VAL A 6 -3.02 -0.59 -0.86
N GLY A 7 -1.82 -0.98 -0.44
CA GLY A 7 -1.34 -2.36 -0.54
C GLY A 7 -1.57 -3.09 0.77
N VAL A 8 -2.19 -4.27 0.71
CA VAL A 8 -2.40 -5.16 1.86
C VAL A 8 -1.62 -6.45 1.62
N TYR A 9 -0.89 -6.90 2.64
CA TYR A 9 -0.22 -8.19 2.69
C TYR A 9 -0.49 -8.86 4.03
N ASP A 10 -0.95 -10.10 4.01
CA ASP A 10 -1.34 -10.84 5.22
C ASP A 10 -0.24 -11.75 5.78
N GLY A 11 0.89 -11.91 5.07
CA GLY A 11 1.98 -12.79 5.47
C GLY A 11 1.74 -14.28 5.21
N ASN A 12 0.57 -14.66 4.68
CA ASN A 12 0.27 -16.04 4.30
C ASN A 12 0.12 -16.10 2.79
N ASP A 13 -1.08 -15.88 2.25
CA ASP A 13 -1.38 -16.21 0.87
C ASP A 13 -2.07 -15.06 0.14
N GLU A 14 -2.16 -13.86 0.72
CA GLU A 14 -2.94 -12.77 0.13
C GLU A 14 -2.16 -11.46 0.03
N GLN A 15 -2.07 -10.95 -1.21
CA GLN A 15 -1.71 -9.56 -1.50
C GLN A 15 -2.82 -8.92 -2.32
N VAL A 16 -3.28 -7.74 -1.89
CA VAL A 16 -4.32 -6.99 -2.58
C VAL A 16 -3.89 -5.54 -2.76
N LEU A 17 -4.08 -5.04 -3.98
CA LEU A 17 -3.97 -3.63 -4.31
C LEU A 17 -5.37 -3.03 -4.38
N TYR A 18 -5.61 -1.99 -3.58
CA TYR A 18 -6.81 -1.19 -3.63
C TYR A 18 -6.52 0.18 -4.24
N VAL A 19 -7.41 0.66 -5.10
CA VAL A 19 -7.40 2.01 -5.68
C VAL A 19 -8.77 2.64 -5.42
N ASP A 20 -8.77 3.85 -4.88
CA ASP A 20 -9.97 4.65 -4.58
C ASP A 20 -11.02 3.87 -3.76
N GLY A 21 -10.51 3.06 -2.82
CA GLY A 21 -11.31 2.25 -1.88
C GLY A 21 -11.83 0.91 -2.45
N GLY A 22 -11.62 0.63 -3.74
CA GLY A 22 -11.99 -0.63 -4.39
C GLY A 22 -10.78 -1.54 -4.62
N ALA A 23 -10.99 -2.87 -4.57
CA ALA A 23 -9.93 -3.82 -4.92
C ALA A 23 -9.71 -3.80 -6.44
N GLU A 24 -8.50 -3.45 -6.86
CA GLU A 24 -8.12 -3.36 -8.27
C GLU A 24 -7.47 -4.65 -8.75
N ASN A 25 -6.63 -5.27 -7.91
CA ASN A 25 -5.97 -6.52 -8.22
C ASN A 25 -5.62 -7.31 -6.95
N SER A 26 -5.56 -8.63 -7.06
CA SER A 26 -5.07 -9.50 -5.99
C SER A 26 -4.27 -10.66 -6.56
N THR A 27 -3.34 -11.16 -5.76
CA THR A 27 -2.56 -12.36 -6.08
C THR A 27 -2.35 -13.18 -4.83
N ILE A 28 -2.10 -14.47 -5.06
CA ILE A 28 -1.54 -15.33 -4.03
C ILE A 28 -0.08 -14.94 -3.87
N ALA A 29 0.33 -14.66 -2.64
CA ALA A 29 1.72 -14.43 -2.29
C ALA A 29 2.34 -15.71 -1.74
N ASP A 30 3.65 -15.89 -1.95
CA ASP A 30 4.38 -16.85 -1.13
C ASP A 30 4.36 -16.35 0.32
N GLY A 31 3.89 -17.20 1.22
CA GLY A 31 3.79 -16.88 2.64
C GLY A 31 5.14 -16.67 3.30
N GLY A 32 5.12 -15.88 4.37
CA GLY A 32 6.30 -15.54 5.16
C GLY A 32 6.31 -14.12 5.67
N THR A 33 7.33 -13.81 6.45
CA THR A 33 7.58 -12.45 6.90
C THR A 33 8.39 -11.71 5.85
N ALA A 34 7.82 -10.65 5.26
CA ALA A 34 8.60 -9.70 4.48
C ALA A 34 9.58 -8.98 5.41
N SER A 35 10.88 -9.27 5.27
CA SER A 35 11.94 -8.64 6.07
C SER A 35 13.01 -8.05 5.16
N THR A 36 13.53 -6.88 5.54
CA THR A 36 14.57 -6.18 4.78
C THR A 36 15.47 -5.39 5.73
N THR A 37 16.72 -5.19 5.34
CA THR A 37 17.66 -4.27 5.99
C THR A 37 17.78 -2.94 5.27
N ALA A 38 17.11 -2.78 4.13
CA ALA A 38 17.10 -1.55 3.36
C ALA A 38 16.44 -0.42 4.17
N ASN A 39 16.90 0.81 3.95
CA ASN A 39 16.25 1.97 4.55
C ASN A 39 14.83 2.13 3.99
N PHE A 40 13.90 2.52 4.86
CA PHE A 40 12.59 2.95 4.39
C PHE A 40 12.72 4.28 3.65
N GLN A 41 12.15 4.34 2.46
CA GLN A 41 12.15 5.53 1.61
C GLN A 41 10.87 5.63 0.82
N MET A 42 10.52 6.86 0.45
CA MET A 42 9.32 7.19 -0.31
C MET A 42 9.71 8.03 -1.52
N GLY A 43 9.01 7.82 -2.62
CA GLY A 43 9.17 8.60 -3.85
C GLY A 43 10.40 8.25 -4.69
N ASP A 44 11.19 7.25 -4.30
CA ASP A 44 12.31 6.73 -5.09
C ASP A 44 12.66 5.30 -4.65
N ARG A 45 13.44 4.56 -5.44
CA ARG A 45 14.06 3.28 -5.04
C ARG A 45 15.48 3.51 -4.50
N GLU A 46 15.99 2.60 -3.68
CA GLU A 46 17.23 2.81 -2.91
C GLU A 46 18.45 3.07 -3.79
N ASP A 47 18.45 2.50 -4.99
CA ASP A 47 19.49 2.68 -6.01
C ASP A 47 19.33 3.97 -6.84
N GLY A 48 18.32 4.80 -6.55
CA GLY A 48 18.03 6.05 -7.27
C GLY A 48 17.31 5.86 -8.61
N ASP A 49 16.86 4.64 -8.90
CA ASP A 49 16.02 4.35 -10.06
C ASP A 49 14.52 4.44 -9.71
N TYR A 50 13.68 4.69 -10.71
CA TYR A 50 12.21 4.78 -10.56
C TYR A 50 11.72 5.92 -9.65
N ALA A 51 12.43 7.05 -9.63
CA ALA A 51 11.99 8.26 -8.95
C ALA A 51 10.57 8.67 -9.36
N TYR A 52 9.70 8.80 -8.36
CA TYR A 52 8.31 9.20 -8.53
C TYR A 52 8.21 10.72 -8.75
N GLN A 53 7.54 11.12 -9.83
CA GLN A 53 7.35 12.53 -10.19
C GLN A 53 5.92 13.00 -9.90
N GLY A 54 5.50 12.87 -8.65
CA GLY A 54 4.19 13.32 -8.19
C GLY A 54 4.21 13.70 -6.71
N ASP A 55 3.08 14.20 -6.24
CA ASP A 55 2.90 14.55 -4.84
C ASP A 55 2.42 13.33 -4.05
N LEU A 56 2.88 13.21 -2.81
CA LEU A 56 2.42 12.21 -1.84
C LEU A 56 1.83 12.96 -0.65
N ASP A 57 0.72 12.47 -0.12
CA ASP A 57 0.13 12.98 1.09
C ASP A 57 -0.36 11.81 1.96
N ASP A 58 -0.45 12.05 3.27
CA ASP A 58 -1.21 11.20 4.18
C ASP A 58 -0.74 9.73 4.27
N VAL A 59 0.58 9.52 4.15
CA VAL A 59 1.21 8.20 4.14
C VAL A 59 1.13 7.51 5.51
N ARG A 60 0.65 6.26 5.53
CA ARG A 60 0.41 5.46 6.74
C ARG A 60 0.93 4.04 6.59
N PHE A 61 1.36 3.45 7.71
CA PHE A 61 1.76 2.05 7.83
C PHE A 61 0.98 1.38 8.95
N TYR A 62 0.59 0.12 8.74
CA TYR A 62 -0.16 -0.67 9.70
C TYR A 62 0.58 -1.98 9.96
N ASP A 63 0.55 -2.43 11.21
CA ASP A 63 1.13 -3.70 11.68
C ASP A 63 0.16 -4.89 11.50
N LYS A 64 -0.92 -4.67 10.75
CA LYS A 64 -1.95 -5.67 10.43
C LYS A 64 -2.41 -5.54 8.99
N ALA A 65 -2.88 -6.65 8.42
CA ALA A 65 -3.64 -6.61 7.19
C ALA A 65 -4.98 -5.90 7.42
N LEU A 66 -5.27 -4.88 6.62
CA LEU A 66 -6.54 -4.17 6.66
C LEU A 66 -7.61 -4.96 5.90
N SER A 67 -8.82 -4.99 6.45
CA SER A 67 -9.98 -5.50 5.73
C SER A 67 -10.43 -4.53 4.62
N SER A 68 -11.16 -5.04 3.63
CA SER A 68 -11.73 -4.21 2.56
C SER A 68 -12.61 -3.07 3.10
N THR A 69 -13.37 -3.32 4.17
CA THR A 69 -14.17 -2.28 4.85
C THR A 69 -13.30 -1.19 5.47
N GLU A 70 -12.18 -1.55 6.11
CA GLU A 70 -11.25 -0.56 6.68
C GLU A 70 -10.62 0.28 5.57
N VAL A 71 -10.22 -0.33 4.46
CA VAL A 71 -9.68 0.40 3.29
C VAL A 71 -10.71 1.36 2.70
N SER A 72 -11.95 0.90 2.52
CA SER A 72 -13.04 1.75 2.02
C SER A 72 -13.33 2.93 2.97
N ASN A 73 -13.31 2.69 4.28
CA ASN A 73 -13.47 3.75 5.26
C ASN A 73 -12.33 4.76 5.19
N LEU A 74 -11.07 4.32 5.08
CA LEU A 74 -9.91 5.21 4.93
C LEU A 74 -10.05 6.13 3.72
N TYR A 75 -10.42 5.58 2.56
CA TYR A 75 -10.68 6.39 1.36
C TYR A 75 -11.73 7.47 1.61
N ASN A 76 -12.86 7.11 2.22
CA ASN A 76 -13.95 8.04 2.48
C ASN A 76 -13.61 9.10 3.55
N THR A 77 -12.73 8.80 4.49
CA THR A 77 -12.32 9.74 5.55
C THR A 77 -11.12 10.62 5.18
N GLY A 78 -10.31 10.21 4.19
CA GLY A 78 -9.17 10.98 3.68
C GLY A 78 -9.52 11.93 2.54
N ALA A 79 -10.66 11.72 1.86
CA ALA A 79 -11.19 12.67 0.89
C ALA A 79 -11.87 13.85 1.61
N ILE A 80 -11.09 14.86 2.00
CA ILE A 80 -11.60 16.15 2.49
C ILE A 80 -11.68 17.15 1.33
#